data_AF-A0A661R7T1-F1
#
_entry.id   AF-A0A661R7T1-F1
#
_cell.length_a   1.000
_cell.length_b   1.000
_cell.length_c   1.000
_cell.angle_alpha   90.00
_cell.angle_beta   90.00
_cell.angle_gamma   90.00
#
_symmetry.space_group_name_H-M   'P 1'
#
loop_
_entity.id
_entity.type
_entity.pdbx_description
1 polymer ?
#
loop_
_entity_poly.entity_id
_entity_poly.type
_entity_poly.pdbx_seq_one_letter_code
_entity_poly.pdbx_strand_id
1 'polypeptide(L)'
;MPESGKKPKILVIHGPNLNMLGRREPALYGNATLSEIDAEIKEAAAKCGMVADTFQSNYEGALVEKIHEAIDGYDAVIINPAAYTHTSIAIRDAL
;
A
#
# COMPACT_ATOMS: atom_id res chain seq x y z
N MET A 1 -4.34 18.43 -28.71
CA MET A 1 -4.14 18.64 -27.26
C MET A 1 -4.72 17.40 -26.60
N PRO A 2 -3.94 16.45 -26.07
CA PRO A 2 -4.55 15.35 -25.33
C PRO A 2 -5.22 15.93 -24.09
N GLU A 3 -6.47 15.54 -23.86
CA GLU A 3 -7.31 16.07 -22.79
C GLU A 3 -6.67 15.90 -21.42
N SER A 4 -6.82 16.90 -20.55
CA SER A 4 -6.43 16.86 -19.16
C SER A 4 -7.35 15.91 -18.37
N GLY A 5 -7.20 14.60 -18.62
CA GLY A 5 -7.87 13.56 -17.86
C GLY A 5 -7.31 13.48 -16.44
N LYS A 6 -8.19 13.19 -15.47
CA LYS A 6 -7.80 12.85 -14.09
C LYS A 6 -6.68 11.79 -14.14
N LYS A 7 -5.54 12.05 -13.48
CA LYS A 7 -4.48 11.04 -13.35
C LYS A 7 -5.02 9.86 -12.54
N PRO A 8 -4.85 8.60 -12.99
CA PRO A 8 -5.24 7.45 -12.19
C PRO A 8 -4.54 7.48 -10.83
N LYS A 9 -5.30 7.18 -9.78
CA LYS A 9 -4.85 7.23 -8.40
C LYS A 9 -4.88 5.82 -7.81
N ILE A 10 -3.75 5.36 -7.30
CA ILE A 10 -3.63 4.05 -6.66
C ILE A 10 -3.34 4.21 -5.17
N LEU A 11 -3.87 3.30 -4.36
CA LEU A 11 -3.55 3.20 -2.93
C LEU A 11 -2.72 1.94 -2.71
N VAL A 12 -1.57 2.07 -2.03
CA VAL A 12 -0.78 0.94 -1.58
C VAL A 12 -0.91 0.76 -0.07
N ILE A 13 -1.40 -0.41 0.36
CA ILE A 13 -1.66 -0.74 1.75
C ILE A 13 -0.64 -1.79 2.23
N HIS A 14 0.00 -1.50 3.36
CA HIS A 14 0.98 -2.36 4.01
C HIS A 14 0.44 -2.86 5.35
N GLY A 15 0.42 -4.18 5.52
CA GLY A 15 -0.05 -4.86 6.71
C GLY A 15 0.93 -4.80 7.89
N PRO A 16 0.69 -5.64 8.91
CA PRO A 16 1.41 -5.57 10.18
C PRO A 16 2.90 -5.87 10.04
N ASN A 17 3.68 -5.23 10.91
CA ASN A 17 5.13 -5.35 11.06
C ASN A 17 5.97 -4.82 9.89
N LEU A 18 5.38 -4.45 8.75
CA LEU A 18 6.14 -3.87 7.62
C LEU A 18 6.78 -2.52 7.96
N ASN A 19 6.26 -1.79 8.95
CA ASN A 19 6.90 -0.61 9.52
C ASN A 19 8.27 -0.90 10.16
N MET A 20 8.61 -2.17 10.41
CA MET A 20 9.88 -2.61 10.99
C MET A 20 10.92 -3.03 9.93
N LEU A 21 10.59 -2.96 8.64
CA LEU A 21 11.56 -3.20 7.55
C LEU A 21 12.78 -2.28 7.68
N GLY A 22 13.96 -2.82 7.37
CA GLY A 22 15.25 -2.13 7.54
C GLY A 22 15.73 -2.01 9.00
N ARG A 23 14.95 -2.44 10.01
CA ARG A 23 15.33 -2.37 11.43
C ARG A 23 15.63 -3.71 12.10
N ARG A 24 15.19 -4.84 11.53
CA ARG A 24 15.41 -6.19 12.06
C ARG A 24 16.13 -7.06 11.03
N GLU A 25 17.21 -7.71 11.46
CA GLU A 25 17.93 -8.77 10.76
C GLU A 25 18.11 -8.54 9.24
N PRO A 26 19.00 -7.60 8.85
CA PRO A 26 19.21 -7.21 7.44
C PRO A 26 19.59 -8.38 6.52
N ALA A 27 20.07 -9.51 7.09
CA ALA A 27 20.38 -10.73 6.35
C ALA A 27 19.13 -11.45 5.77
N LEU A 28 17.93 -11.24 6.32
CA LEU A 28 16.70 -11.93 5.90
C LEU A 28 15.72 -11.01 5.13
N TYR A 29 15.64 -9.72 5.48
CA TYR A 29 14.59 -8.81 4.97
C TYR A 29 15.11 -7.71 4.04
N GLY A 30 16.42 -7.69 3.76
CA GLY A 30 17.06 -6.62 3.00
C GLY A 30 17.21 -5.33 3.82
N ASN A 31 17.95 -4.37 3.26
CA ASN A 31 18.23 -3.09 3.93
C ASN A 31 17.15 -2.03 3.66
N ALA A 32 16.23 -2.27 2.73
CA ALA A 32 15.23 -1.30 2.34
C ALA A 32 14.21 -1.09 3.47
N THR A 33 14.06 0.16 3.87
CA THR A 33 13.02 0.61 4.80
C THR A 33 11.69 0.76 4.07
N LEU A 34 10.58 0.71 4.81
CA LEU A 34 9.26 0.95 4.22
C LEU A 34 9.17 2.34 3.58
N SER A 35 9.87 3.35 4.13
CA SER A 35 9.88 4.70 3.56
C SER A 35 10.60 4.77 2.21
N GLU A 36 11.65 3.98 2.00
CA GLU A 36 12.34 3.90 0.71
C GLU A 36 11.46 3.20 -0.33
N ILE A 37 10.82 2.09 0.08
CA ILE A 37 9.86 1.37 -0.76
C ILE A 37 8.69 2.30 -1.16
N ASP A 38 8.13 3.07 -0.24
CA ASP A 38 7.06 4.01 -0.52
C ASP A 38 7.49 5.13 -1.48
N ALA A 39 8.75 5.58 -1.40
CA ALA A 39 9.30 6.57 -2.32
C ALA A 39 9.45 5.97 -3.74
N GLU A 40 9.97 4.74 -3.85
CA GLU A 40 10.11 4.02 -5.12
C GLU A 40 8.74 3.77 -5.78
N ILE A 41 7.72 3.39 -4.99
CA ILE A 41 6.34 3.21 -5.47
C ILE A 41 5.81 4.51 -6.08
N LYS A 42 5.98 5.64 -5.38
CA LYS A 42 5.51 6.95 -5.85
C LYS A 42 6.24 7.39 -7.11
N GLU A 43 7.55 7.16 -7.19
CA GLU A 43 8.35 7.45 -8.37
C GLU A 43 7.90 6.58 -9.56
N ALA A 44 7.69 5.28 -9.36
CA ALA A 44 7.21 4.37 -10.39
C ALA A 44 5.82 4.77 -10.90
N ALA A 45 4.88 5.10 -10.00
CA ALA A 45 3.56 5.58 -10.37
C ALA A 45 3.64 6.87 -11.21
N ALA A 46 4.48 7.83 -10.80
CA ALA A 46 4.69 9.07 -11.54
C ALA A 46 5.25 8.83 -12.95
N LYS A 47 6.20 7.91 -13.12
CA LYS A 47 6.73 7.50 -14.44
C LYS A 47 5.65 6.89 -15.34
N CYS A 48 4.63 6.27 -14.76
CA CYS A 48 3.48 5.74 -15.48
C CYS A 48 2.33 6.74 -15.66
N GLY A 49 2.50 8.01 -15.26
CA GLY A 49 1.45 9.03 -15.34
C GLY A 49 0.35 8.91 -14.29
N MET A 50 0.59 8.15 -13.22
CA MET A 50 -0.35 7.91 -12.11
C MET A 50 0.08 8.67 -10.84
N VAL A 51 -0.79 8.66 -9.82
CA VAL A 51 -0.51 9.14 -8.47
C VAL A 51 -0.66 7.97 -7.50
N ALA A 52 0.28 7.79 -6.56
CA ALA A 52 0.21 6.76 -5.54
C ALA A 52 0.20 7.36 -4.14
N ASP A 53 -0.76 6.93 -3.32
CA ASP A 53 -0.72 7.11 -1.87
C ASP A 53 -0.35 5.80 -1.20
N THR A 54 0.26 5.89 -0.02
CA THR A 54 0.70 4.73 0.76
C THR A 54 0.12 4.79 2.17
N PHE A 55 -0.22 3.63 2.73
CA PHE A 55 -0.77 3.50 4.08
C PHE A 55 -0.23 2.22 4.73
N GLN A 56 0.15 2.30 6.01
CA GLN A 56 0.56 1.12 6.79
C GLN A 56 -0.20 1.07 8.10
N SER A 57 -0.62 -0.12 8.52
CA SER A 57 -1.15 -0.33 9.86
C SER A 57 -0.89 -1.74 10.38
N ASN A 58 -0.73 -1.82 11.70
CA ASN A 58 -0.68 -3.10 12.42
C ASN A 58 -2.08 -3.59 12.84
N TYR A 59 -3.11 -2.74 12.70
CA TYR A 59 -4.47 -3.03 13.14
C TYR A 59 -5.32 -3.46 11.95
N GLU A 60 -5.90 -4.66 12.02
CA GLU A 60 -6.78 -5.22 10.98
C GLU A 60 -7.93 -4.27 10.63
N GLY A 61 -8.64 -3.74 11.62
CA GLY A 61 -9.77 -2.82 11.40
C GLY A 61 -9.37 -1.55 10.66
N ALA A 62 -8.19 -0.98 10.93
CA ALA A 62 -7.71 0.20 10.22
C ALA A 62 -7.37 -0.10 8.74
N LEU A 63 -6.92 -1.32 8.43
CA LEU A 63 -6.71 -1.74 7.04
C LEU A 63 -8.06 -1.89 6.31
N VAL A 64 -9.06 -2.48 6.97
CA VAL A 64 -10.44 -2.60 6.44
C VAL A 64 -11.06 -1.23 6.19
N GLU A 65 -10.99 -0.31 7.16
CA GLU A 65 -11.46 1.07 7.00
C GLU A 65 -10.78 1.75 5.82
N LYS A 66 -9.46 1.57 5.68
CA LYS A 66 -8.71 2.15 4.55
C LYS A 66 -9.14 1.57 3.20
N ILE A 67 -9.45 0.28 3.13
CA ILE A 67 -9.96 -0.37 1.91
C ILE A 67 -11.33 0.24 1.54
N HIS A 68 -12.23 0.43 2.50
CA HIS A 68 -13.53 1.05 2.24
C HIS A 68 -13.39 2.51 1.77
N GLU A 69 -12.52 3.31 2.40
CA GLU A 69 -12.19 4.66 1.93
C GLU A 69 -11.63 4.67 0.50
N ALA A 70 -11.04 3.57 0.06
CA ALA A 70 -10.42 3.49 -1.24
C ALA A 70 -11.44 3.43 -2.38
N ILE A 71 -12.64 2.90 -2.12
CA ILE A 71 -13.72 2.67 -3.10
C ILE A 71 -14.11 3.95 -3.84
N ASP A 72 -14.22 5.07 -3.13
CA ASP A 72 -14.64 6.34 -3.72
C ASP A 72 -13.46 7.23 -4.16
N GLY A 73 -12.25 6.91 -3.70
CA GLY A 73 -11.08 7.80 -3.79
C GLY A 73 -9.99 7.36 -4.77
N TYR A 74 -9.97 6.09 -5.16
CA TYR A 74 -8.87 5.48 -5.89
C TYR A 74 -9.38 4.57 -7.01
N ASP A 75 -8.59 4.46 -8.07
CA ASP A 75 -8.89 3.62 -9.23
C ASP A 75 -8.38 2.18 -9.02
N ALA A 76 -7.46 1.95 -8.09
CA ALA A 76 -7.00 0.62 -7.69
C ALA A 76 -6.37 0.59 -6.29
N VAL A 77 -6.37 -0.59 -5.68
CA VAL A 77 -5.66 -0.90 -4.43
C VAL A 77 -4.60 -1.98 -4.70
N ILE A 78 -3.40 -1.76 -4.17
CA ILE A 78 -2.34 -2.76 -4.07
C ILE A 78 -2.14 -3.03 -2.58
N ILE A 79 -2.19 -4.28 -2.14
CA ILE A 79 -2.06 -4.61 -0.73
C ILE A 79 -1.01 -5.69 -0.51
N ASN A 80 -0.14 -5.47 0.47
CA ASN A 80 0.65 -6.51 1.12
C ASN A 80 0.10 -6.73 2.54
N PRO A 81 -0.79 -7.71 2.76
CA PRO A 81 -1.42 -7.93 4.07
C PRO A 81 -0.47 -8.50 5.13
N ALA A 82 0.79 -8.84 4.77
CA ALA A 82 1.74 -9.50 5.64
C ALA A 82 1.11 -10.71 6.36
N ALA A 83 1.20 -10.79 7.70
CA ALA A 83 0.64 -11.88 8.50
C ALA A 83 -0.89 -12.07 8.30
N TYR A 84 -1.62 -10.98 8.00
CA TYR A 84 -3.07 -11.05 7.79
C TYR A 84 -3.48 -11.80 6.52
N THR A 85 -2.54 -12.07 5.61
CA THR A 85 -2.76 -12.97 4.46
C THR A 85 -3.26 -14.36 4.90
N HIS A 86 -2.88 -14.79 6.11
CA HIS A 86 -3.18 -16.14 6.61
C HIS A 86 -4.36 -16.18 7.57
N THR A 87 -4.80 -15.04 8.10
CA THR A 87 -5.73 -15.01 9.23
C THR A 87 -6.95 -14.11 9.02
N SER A 88 -6.84 -13.09 8.16
CA SER A 88 -7.89 -12.07 8.07
C SER A 88 -8.93 -12.41 6.99
N ILE A 89 -10.05 -12.96 7.45
CA ILE A 89 -11.26 -13.05 6.62
C ILE A 89 -11.84 -11.65 6.40
N ALA A 90 -11.74 -10.74 7.38
CA ALA A 90 -12.28 -9.39 7.28
C ALA A 90 -11.65 -8.57 6.15
N ILE A 91 -10.32 -8.61 5.98
CA ILE A 91 -9.64 -7.94 4.86
C ILE A 91 -10.01 -8.59 3.53
N ARG A 92 -10.14 -9.92 3.48
CA ARG A 92 -10.58 -10.62 2.26
C ARG A 92 -11.98 -10.18 1.84
N ASP A 93 -12.89 -10.02 2.78
CA ASP A 93 -14.28 -9.65 2.49
C ASP A 93 -14.44 -8.14 2.22
N ALA A 94 -13.45 -7.31 2.60
CA ALA A 94 -13.43 -5.88 2.32
C ALA A 94 -12.92 -5.53 0.91
N LEU A 95 -12.11 -6.40 0.29
CA LEU A 95 -11.54 -6.24 -1.07
C LEU A 95 -12.54 -6.66 -2.17
#